data_AF-A0A5D2VQ38-F1
#
_entry.id   AF-A0A5D2VQ38-F1
#
_cell.length_a   1.000
_cell.length_b   1.000
_cell.length_c   1.000
_cell.angle_alpha   90.00
_cell.angle_beta   90.00
_cell.angle_gamma   90.00
#
_symmetry.space_group_name_H-M   'P 1'
#
loop_
_entity.id
_entity.type
_entity.pdbx_description
1 polymer ?
#
loop_
_entity_poly.entity_id
_entity_poly.type
_entity_poly.pdbx_seq_one_letter_code
_entity_poly.pdbx_strand_id
1 'polypeptide(L)'
;MTFTRRVSSCFSQFLGFANRSFNSYKLPGDPSSSPSLTYGIHIFHCPDEVGIVAKLSERIASRGGNILGADVFVPQNKNVFYSRSEFVFDPVRWPRKQMDEDFLKLSNMFSAIRSVARVPALDPKFKIAVLASKQDHCLVDLLYGWQEGRLPVDITCVISNHHRGPNNNVMHFLERNGIPYHYLHTTEGNKREREILELVLNTDFLVLARYMQVLSGQFLRTYGKDVINIHHGLLPSFKGF
;
A
#
# COMPACT_ATOMS: atom_id res chain seq x y z
N MET A 1 57.12 -13.58 38.19
CA MET A 1 57.93 -13.21 37.00
C MET A 1 57.08 -13.64 35.81
N THR A 2 56.57 -12.80 34.92
CA THR A 2 57.23 -11.74 34.16
C THR A 2 56.13 -10.85 33.54
N PHE A 3 56.32 -9.52 33.59
CA PHE A 3 55.95 -8.41 32.67
C PHE A 3 55.00 -8.70 31.48
N THR A 4 54.11 -7.82 30.99
CA THR A 4 54.11 -6.35 30.81
C THR A 4 52.70 -5.96 30.30
N ARG A 5 51.94 -5.04 30.93
CA ARG A 5 51.82 -3.59 30.68
C ARG A 5 51.31 -3.15 29.28
N ARG A 6 50.05 -2.71 29.17
CA ARG A 6 49.68 -1.30 28.84
C ARG A 6 48.16 -1.04 28.81
N VAL A 7 47.86 0.18 29.21
CA VAL A 7 46.58 0.89 29.41
C VAL A 7 46.13 1.57 28.12
N SER A 8 44.82 1.80 27.95
CA SER A 8 44.12 2.98 27.33
C SER A 8 42.84 2.51 26.61
N SER A 9 41.66 2.78 27.16
CA SER A 9 40.81 3.97 27.02
C SER A 9 39.89 3.94 25.78
N CYS A 10 38.59 3.76 26.06
CA CYS A 10 37.45 4.54 25.56
C CYS A 10 37.17 4.66 24.04
N PHE A 11 35.87 4.45 23.73
CA PHE A 11 35.11 4.85 22.54
C PHE A 11 35.39 4.11 21.22
N SER A 12 34.64 3.01 21.00
CA SER A 12 34.23 2.61 19.65
C SER A 12 32.96 3.34 19.27
N GLN A 13 33.09 4.07 18.17
CA GLN A 13 32.18 4.99 17.52
C GLN A 13 31.29 4.21 16.52
N PHE A 14 30.15 4.80 16.15
CA PHE A 14 29.24 4.44 15.04
C PHE A 14 28.27 3.26 15.27
N LEU A 15 26.99 3.30 14.90
CA LEU A 15 26.27 4.18 13.98
C LEU A 15 24.76 4.12 14.35
N GLY A 16 24.19 5.24 14.80
CA GLY A 16 22.75 5.40 14.97
C GLY A 16 22.08 5.70 13.63
N PHE A 17 21.17 4.84 13.18
CA PHE A 17 20.32 5.14 12.03
C PHE A 17 19.25 6.15 12.45
N ALA A 18 19.47 7.40 12.08
CA ALA A 18 18.55 8.49 12.28
C ALA A 18 17.37 8.40 11.29
N ASN A 19 16.15 8.38 11.83
CA ASN A 19 14.93 8.77 11.12
C ASN A 19 15.11 10.18 10.53
N ARG A 20 15.27 10.28 9.21
CA ARG A 20 15.25 11.58 8.52
C ARG A 20 13.81 11.93 8.15
N SER A 21 13.26 12.88 8.89
CA SER A 21 12.11 13.68 8.51
C SER A 21 12.41 14.43 7.21
N PHE A 22 11.58 14.26 6.18
CA PHE A 22 11.63 15.02 4.94
C PHE A 22 11.08 16.43 5.16
N ASN A 23 11.88 17.31 5.76
CA ASN A 23 11.67 18.75 5.66
C ASN A 23 12.63 19.32 4.62
N SER A 24 12.07 19.99 3.61
CA SER A 24 12.79 20.70 2.57
C SER A 24 13.65 21.81 3.16
N TYR A 25 14.96 21.77 2.95
CA TYR A 25 15.84 22.90 3.24
C TYR A 25 15.77 23.90 2.08
N LYS A 26 15.44 25.16 2.37
CA LYS A 26 15.61 26.29 1.44
C LYS A 26 16.73 27.20 1.98
N LEU A 27 17.76 27.43 1.18
CA LEU A 27 18.73 28.51 1.38
C LEU A 27 18.25 29.78 0.63
N PRO A 28 18.50 30.99 1.13
CA PRO A 28 17.97 32.21 0.54
C PRO A 28 18.90 32.74 -0.56
N GLY A 29 18.36 32.84 -1.79
CA GLY A 29 18.96 33.59 -2.89
C GLY A 29 19.19 32.79 -4.16
N ASP A 30 18.11 32.41 -4.87
CA ASP A 30 18.20 32.06 -6.30
C ASP A 30 16.83 32.25 -6.99
N PRO A 31 16.70 33.08 -8.05
CA PRO A 31 15.49 33.20 -8.82
C PRO A 31 15.46 32.12 -9.91
N SER A 32 15.28 30.86 -9.51
CA SER A 32 14.87 29.81 -10.43
C SER A 32 14.05 28.79 -9.65
N SER A 33 12.80 28.58 -10.06
CA SER A 33 11.95 27.53 -9.53
C SER A 33 12.62 26.19 -9.86
N SER A 34 13.41 25.66 -8.94
CA SER A 34 13.88 24.29 -9.03
C SER A 34 12.64 23.41 -9.21
N PRO A 35 12.59 22.58 -10.28
CA PRO A 35 11.41 21.78 -10.52
C PRO A 35 11.20 20.89 -9.29
N SER A 36 10.01 20.97 -8.69
CA SER A 36 9.64 20.13 -7.57
C SER A 36 9.57 18.69 -8.08
N LEU A 37 10.66 17.95 -7.92
CA LEU A 37 10.72 16.56 -8.29
C LEU A 37 9.63 15.81 -7.53
N THR A 38 8.89 15.00 -8.26
CA THR A 38 7.79 14.20 -7.73
C THR A 38 8.18 12.74 -7.75
N TYR A 39 7.73 12.01 -6.73
CA TYR A 39 7.98 10.58 -6.59
C TYR A 39 6.91 9.75 -7.32
N GLY A 40 7.34 8.76 -8.08
CA GLY A 40 6.51 7.83 -8.82
C GLY A 40 6.89 6.38 -8.55
N ILE A 41 5.89 5.50 -8.63
CA ILE A 41 6.03 4.05 -8.52
C ILE A 41 5.42 3.45 -9.77
N HIS A 42 6.16 2.59 -10.48
CA HIS A 42 5.63 1.78 -11.56
C HIS A 42 5.69 0.30 -11.19
N ILE A 43 4.55 -0.39 -11.31
CA ILE A 43 4.44 -1.84 -11.11
C ILE A 43 4.15 -2.46 -12.47
N PHE A 44 4.95 -3.46 -12.84
CA PHE A 44 4.86 -4.14 -14.12
C PHE A 44 4.81 -5.66 -13.93
N HIS A 45 3.92 -6.31 -14.67
CA HIS A 45 3.76 -7.76 -14.70
C HIS A 45 3.41 -8.18 -16.12
N CYS A 46 4.25 -9.02 -16.72
CA CYS A 46 4.12 -9.51 -18.09
C CYS A 46 4.72 -10.92 -18.23
N PRO A 47 4.55 -11.60 -19.37
CA PRO A 47 5.41 -12.73 -19.74
C PRO A 47 6.89 -12.34 -19.72
N ASP A 48 7.78 -13.27 -19.37
CA ASP A 48 9.21 -12.98 -19.30
C ASP A 48 9.84 -12.97 -20.70
N GLU A 49 10.56 -11.89 -21.00
CA GLU A 49 11.19 -11.66 -22.28
C GLU A 49 12.46 -10.81 -22.13
N VAL A 50 13.41 -11.01 -23.03
CA VAL A 50 14.66 -10.24 -23.02
C VAL A 50 14.37 -8.76 -23.33
N GLY A 51 14.94 -7.87 -22.52
CA GLY A 51 14.91 -6.43 -22.76
C GLY A 51 13.84 -5.65 -22.00
N ILE A 52 12.99 -6.29 -21.19
CA ILE A 52 11.96 -5.61 -20.40
C ILE A 52 12.59 -4.55 -19.49
N VAL A 53 13.58 -4.92 -18.67
CA VAL A 53 14.26 -4.00 -17.75
C VAL A 53 14.91 -2.84 -18.49
N ALA A 54 15.57 -3.12 -19.61
CA ALA A 54 16.21 -2.10 -20.43
C ALA A 54 15.20 -1.09 -21.00
N LYS A 55 14.05 -1.56 -21.49
CA LYS A 55 12.99 -0.68 -22.02
C LYS A 55 12.28 0.12 -20.93
N LEU A 56 12.05 -0.46 -19.75
CA LEU A 56 11.50 0.26 -18.62
C LEU A 56 12.44 1.40 -18.17
N SER A 57 13.73 1.09 -17.97
CA SER A 57 14.70 2.08 -17.52
C SER A 57 14.97 3.15 -18.59
N GLU A 58 15.07 2.76 -19.87
CA GLU A 58 15.20 3.68 -21.00
C GLU A 58 14.03 4.66 -21.07
N ARG A 59 12.78 4.19 -20.89
CA ARG A 59 11.60 5.06 -20.93
C ARG A 59 11.62 6.08 -19.80
N ILE A 60 11.88 5.65 -18.57
CA ILE A 60 11.97 6.55 -17.40
C ILE A 60 13.09 7.59 -17.62
N ALA A 61 14.27 7.14 -18.05
CA ALA A 61 15.42 8.00 -18.28
C ALA A 61 15.18 9.00 -19.44
N SER A 62 14.54 8.58 -20.52
CA SER A 62 14.23 9.44 -21.68
C SER A 62 13.31 10.63 -21.34
N ARG A 63 12.60 10.53 -20.21
CA ARG A 63 11.71 11.56 -19.67
C ARG A 63 12.36 12.39 -18.56
N GLY A 64 13.65 12.18 -18.32
CA GLY A 64 14.41 12.83 -17.25
C GLY A 64 14.09 12.29 -15.85
N GLY A 65 13.47 11.11 -15.76
CA GLY A 65 13.25 10.43 -14.49
C GLY A 65 14.52 9.74 -14.00
N ASN A 66 14.75 9.77 -12.69
CA ASN A 66 15.85 9.06 -12.04
C ASN A 66 15.29 7.94 -11.15
N ILE A 67 15.71 6.70 -11.40
CA ILE A 67 15.28 5.53 -10.62
C ILE A 67 16.01 5.53 -9.27
N LEU A 68 15.23 5.46 -8.19
CA LEU A 68 15.73 5.37 -6.82
C LEU A 68 15.86 3.93 -6.35
N GLY A 69 14.98 3.06 -6.82
CA GLY A 69 14.95 1.64 -6.48
C GLY A 69 14.27 0.84 -7.58
N ALA A 70 14.76 -0.37 -7.83
CA ALA A 70 14.19 -1.28 -8.80
C ALA A 70 14.26 -2.71 -8.27
N ASP A 71 13.09 -3.29 -8.03
CA ASP A 71 12.95 -4.69 -7.65
C ASP A 71 12.47 -5.47 -8.87
N VAL A 72 13.14 -6.59 -9.15
CA VAL A 72 12.79 -7.51 -10.23
C VAL A 72 12.70 -8.91 -9.67
N PHE A 73 11.63 -9.62 -10.02
CA PHE A 73 11.43 -11.01 -9.65
C PHE A 73 10.98 -11.84 -10.85
N VAL A 74 11.76 -12.86 -11.16
CA VAL A 74 11.47 -13.83 -12.23
C VAL A 74 11.53 -15.24 -11.63
N PRO A 75 10.38 -15.91 -11.45
CA PRO A 75 10.35 -17.29 -10.95
C PRO A 75 10.88 -18.29 -11.99
N GLN A 76 11.73 -19.23 -11.57
CA GLN A 76 12.41 -20.19 -12.46
C GLN A 76 11.48 -21.06 -13.32
N ASN A 77 10.29 -21.41 -12.81
CA ASN A 77 9.40 -22.39 -13.42
C ASN A 77 8.11 -21.78 -14.01
N LYS A 78 8.09 -20.45 -14.23
CA LYS A 78 6.94 -19.78 -14.83
C LYS A 78 7.44 -18.72 -15.79
N ASN A 79 6.84 -18.63 -16.98
CA ASN A 79 7.14 -17.59 -17.95
C ASN A 79 6.46 -16.26 -17.56
N VAL A 80 6.91 -15.67 -16.46
CA VAL A 80 6.37 -14.41 -15.92
C VAL A 80 7.49 -13.54 -15.36
N PHE A 81 7.32 -12.24 -15.51
CA PHE A 81 8.22 -11.21 -15.03
C PHE A 81 7.44 -10.24 -14.15
N TYR A 82 8.00 -9.90 -12.98
CA TYR A 82 7.48 -8.86 -12.10
C TYR A 82 8.55 -7.81 -11.88
N SER A 83 8.17 -6.53 -11.96
CA SER A 83 9.02 -5.45 -11.50
C SER A 83 8.26 -4.36 -10.76
N ARG A 84 9.00 -3.70 -9.88
CA ARG A 84 8.59 -2.47 -9.21
C ARG A 84 9.73 -1.47 -9.34
N SER A 85 9.45 -0.33 -9.98
CA SER A 85 10.40 0.75 -10.14
C SER A 85 9.93 1.96 -9.34
N GLU A 86 10.77 2.43 -8.43
CA GLU A 86 10.61 3.71 -7.73
C GLU A 86 11.48 4.76 -8.42
N PHE A 87 10.93 5.92 -8.72
CA PHE A 87 11.67 6.97 -9.42
C PHE A 87 11.21 8.36 -9.01
N VAL A 88 12.07 9.34 -9.25
CA VAL A 88 11.73 10.77 -9.15
C VAL A 88 11.77 11.40 -10.53
N PHE A 89 10.84 12.28 -10.81
CA PHE A 89 10.71 12.93 -12.12
C PHE A 89 10.19 14.36 -11.98
N ASP A 90 10.37 15.16 -13.02
CA ASP A 90 9.80 16.50 -13.12
C ASP A 90 8.43 16.44 -13.83
N PRO A 91 7.31 16.77 -13.16
CA PRO A 91 5.98 16.75 -13.77
C PRO A 91 5.83 17.68 -14.99
N VAL A 92 6.67 18.73 -15.09
CA VAL A 92 6.67 19.63 -16.25
C VAL A 92 7.25 18.92 -17.48
N ARG A 93 8.30 18.11 -17.29
CA ARG A 93 8.95 17.35 -18.37
C ARG A 93 8.21 16.06 -18.72
N TRP A 94 7.56 15.45 -17.73
CA TRP A 94 6.79 14.23 -17.91
C TRP A 94 5.39 14.33 -17.30
N PRO A 95 4.46 15.01 -17.99
CA PRO A 95 3.09 15.18 -17.52
C PRO A 95 2.36 13.84 -17.40
N ARG A 96 1.40 13.75 -16.48
CA ARG A 96 0.69 12.50 -16.15
C ARG A 96 0.11 11.79 -17.38
N LYS A 97 -0.59 12.52 -18.26
CA LYS A 97 -1.16 11.95 -19.48
C LYS A 97 -0.11 11.25 -20.36
N GLN A 98 1.07 11.87 -20.48
CA GLN A 98 2.16 11.32 -21.29
C GLN A 98 2.83 10.12 -20.61
N MET A 99 2.94 10.14 -19.27
CA MET A 99 3.36 8.98 -18.49
C MET A 99 2.43 7.77 -18.69
N ASP A 100 1.12 7.98 -18.63
CA ASP A 100 0.14 6.92 -18.88
C ASP A 100 0.27 6.36 -20.31
N GLU A 101 0.43 7.23 -21.32
CA GLU A 101 0.65 6.82 -22.71
C GLU A 101 1.96 6.04 -22.91
N ASP A 102 3.06 6.47 -22.27
CA ASP A 102 4.37 5.80 -22.39
C ASP A 102 4.35 4.41 -21.76
N PHE A 103 3.76 4.28 -20.56
CA PHE A 103 3.62 2.98 -19.90
C PHE A 103 2.59 2.08 -20.57
N LEU A 104 1.57 2.65 -21.24
CA LEU A 104 0.65 1.89 -22.08
C LEU A 104 1.35 1.31 -23.31
N LYS A 105 2.23 2.07 -23.96
CA LYS A 105 3.04 1.56 -25.08
C LYS A 105 3.94 0.39 -24.66
N LEU A 106 4.58 0.49 -23.48
CA LEU A 106 5.34 -0.61 -22.91
C LEU A 106 4.46 -1.81 -22.56
N SER A 107 3.27 -1.55 -22.00
CA SER A 107 2.29 -2.59 -21.71
C SER A 107 1.92 -3.37 -22.97
N ASN A 108 1.68 -2.68 -24.08
CA ASN A 108 1.35 -3.31 -25.36
C ASN A 108 2.55 -4.05 -25.96
N MET A 109 3.76 -3.49 -25.83
CA MET A 109 4.99 -4.09 -26.36
C MET A 109 5.27 -5.47 -25.75
N PHE A 110 5.08 -5.62 -24.43
CA PHE A 110 5.37 -6.86 -23.71
C PHE A 110 4.13 -7.65 -23.33
N SER A 111 2.96 -7.35 -23.92
CA SER A 111 1.68 -7.99 -23.59
C SER A 111 1.43 -8.06 -22.08
N ALA A 112 1.67 -6.94 -21.38
CA ALA A 112 1.66 -6.91 -19.93
C ALA A 112 0.26 -7.18 -19.37
N ILE A 113 0.22 -8.07 -18.39
CA ILE A 113 -0.98 -8.40 -17.62
C ILE A 113 -1.33 -7.24 -16.69
N ARG A 114 -0.32 -6.53 -16.17
CA ARG A 114 -0.51 -5.33 -15.34
C ARG A 114 0.62 -4.34 -15.56
N SER A 115 0.27 -3.10 -15.83
CA SER A 115 1.19 -1.96 -15.89
C SER A 115 0.51 -0.78 -15.21
N VAL A 116 0.96 -0.43 -14.01
CA VAL A 116 0.32 0.61 -13.19
C VAL A 116 1.37 1.59 -12.71
N ALA A 117 1.22 2.85 -13.10
CA ALA A 117 1.98 3.96 -12.55
C ALA A 117 1.15 4.68 -11.47
N ARG A 118 1.76 4.91 -10.32
CA ARG A 118 1.20 5.68 -9.22
C ARG A 118 2.13 6.83 -8.87
N VAL A 119 1.55 8.00 -8.67
CA VAL A 119 2.22 9.21 -8.23
C VAL A 119 1.52 9.65 -6.93
N PRO A 120 2.00 9.22 -5.75
CA PRO A 120 1.27 9.42 -4.48
C PRO A 120 0.89 10.87 -4.16
N ALA A 121 1.66 11.85 -4.66
CA ALA A 121 1.37 13.27 -4.46
C ALA A 121 0.21 13.80 -5.34
N LEU A 122 -0.12 13.10 -6.43
CA LEU A 122 -1.13 13.52 -7.42
C LEU A 122 -2.35 12.60 -7.43
N ASP A 123 -2.16 11.33 -7.11
CA ASP A 123 -3.22 10.33 -7.15
C ASP A 123 -4.10 10.37 -5.89
N PRO A 124 -5.40 10.05 -6.03
CA PRO A 124 -6.23 9.84 -4.87
C PRO A 124 -5.68 8.69 -4.01
N LYS A 125 -5.81 8.84 -2.69
CA LYS A 125 -5.58 7.75 -1.76
C LYS A 125 -6.55 6.61 -2.06
N PHE A 126 -6.12 5.39 -1.78
CA PHE A 126 -7.01 4.25 -1.89
C PHE A 126 -8.12 4.35 -0.85
N LYS A 127 -9.36 4.17 -1.29
CA LYS A 127 -10.54 4.08 -0.44
C LYS A 127 -10.72 2.65 0.03
N ILE A 128 -10.78 2.43 1.33
CA ILE A 128 -10.96 1.09 1.90
C ILE A 128 -12.18 1.06 2.80
N ALA A 129 -12.81 -0.12 2.90
CA ALA A 129 -13.71 -0.43 3.99
C ALA A 129 -13.13 -1.57 4.82
N VAL A 130 -13.33 -1.48 6.14
CA VAL A 130 -12.78 -2.44 7.10
C VAL A 130 -13.91 -3.26 7.70
N LEU A 131 -13.87 -4.57 7.51
CA LEU A 131 -14.80 -5.50 8.13
C LEU A 131 -14.16 -6.06 9.40
N ALA A 132 -14.87 -6.00 10.52
CA ALA A 132 -14.39 -6.48 11.82
C ALA A 132 -15.48 -7.25 12.58
N SER A 133 -15.09 -8.18 13.43
CA SER A 133 -16.02 -8.88 14.33
C SER A 133 -15.84 -8.40 15.77
N LYS A 134 -15.80 -9.32 16.75
CA LYS A 134 -15.69 -9.01 18.18
C LYS A 134 -14.28 -8.60 18.61
N GLN A 135 -13.24 -9.07 17.93
CA GLN A 135 -11.85 -8.83 18.31
C GLN A 135 -11.33 -7.51 17.77
N ASP A 136 -10.75 -6.69 18.66
CA ASP A 136 -10.43 -5.28 18.34
C ASP A 136 -8.99 -5.06 17.89
N HIS A 137 -8.07 -5.94 18.28
CA HIS A 137 -6.62 -5.70 18.14
C HIS A 137 -6.21 -5.32 16.71
N CYS A 138 -6.65 -6.06 15.67
CA CYS A 138 -6.33 -5.72 14.28
C CYS A 138 -6.97 -4.41 13.82
N LEU A 139 -8.20 -4.14 14.26
CA LEU A 139 -8.88 -2.90 13.90
C LEU A 139 -8.20 -1.69 14.56
N VAL A 140 -7.86 -1.80 15.84
CA VAL A 140 -7.17 -0.76 16.61
C VAL A 140 -5.78 -0.48 16.02
N ASP A 141 -5.00 -1.51 15.69
CA ASP A 141 -3.68 -1.34 15.07
C ASP A 141 -3.76 -0.66 13.70
N LEU A 142 -4.73 -1.07 12.87
CA LEU A 142 -4.99 -0.45 11.57
C LEU A 142 -5.38 1.02 11.72
N LEU A 143 -6.31 1.34 12.61
CA LEU A 143 -6.78 2.71 12.86
C LEU A 143 -5.65 3.59 13.42
N TYR A 144 -4.83 3.05 14.31
CA TYR A 144 -3.66 3.73 14.85
C TYR A 144 -2.63 4.03 13.76
N GLY A 145 -2.28 3.05 12.92
CA GLY A 145 -1.36 3.25 11.80
C GLY A 145 -1.89 4.20 10.73
N TRP A 146 -3.20 4.25 10.54
CA TRP A 146 -3.85 5.26 9.70
C TRP A 146 -3.73 6.66 10.29
N GLN A 147 -4.00 6.84 11.59
CA GLN A 147 -3.87 8.15 12.25
C GLN A 147 -2.42 8.67 12.24
N GLU A 148 -1.43 7.78 12.35
CA GLU A 148 0.00 8.13 12.25
C GLU A 148 0.47 8.42 10.81
N GLY A 149 -0.38 8.23 9.80
CA GLY A 149 -0.03 8.41 8.39
C GLY A 149 0.83 7.29 7.80
N ARG A 150 1.08 6.20 8.55
CA ARG A 150 1.78 5.01 8.04
C ARG A 150 0.95 4.25 6.99
N LEU A 151 -0.37 4.40 7.05
CA LEU A 151 -1.31 3.86 6.07
C LEU A 151 -1.96 5.01 5.29
N PRO A 152 -1.40 5.43 4.15
CA PRO A 152 -1.92 6.56 3.37
C PRO A 152 -3.15 6.16 2.54
N VAL A 153 -4.22 5.80 3.23
CA VAL A 153 -5.52 5.37 2.67
C VAL A 153 -6.65 6.22 3.25
N ASP A 154 -7.80 6.19 2.59
CA ASP A 154 -9.04 6.79 3.08
C ASP A 154 -9.97 5.68 3.57
N ILE A 155 -10.22 5.63 4.88
CA ILE A 155 -11.13 4.66 5.47
C ILE A 155 -12.56 5.18 5.30
N THR A 156 -13.31 4.56 4.39
CA THR A 156 -14.67 4.97 4.04
C THR A 156 -15.70 4.59 5.09
N CYS A 157 -15.56 3.41 5.69
CA CYS A 157 -16.39 2.95 6.79
C CYS A 157 -15.78 1.72 7.48
N VAL A 158 -16.28 1.43 8.68
CA VAL A 158 -16.06 0.17 9.40
C VAL A 158 -17.39 -0.57 9.48
N ILE A 159 -17.39 -1.84 9.08
CA ILE A 159 -18.58 -2.69 9.08
C ILE A 159 -18.37 -3.84 10.06
N SER A 160 -19.35 -4.13 10.90
CA SER A 160 -19.24 -5.20 11.88
C SER A 160 -20.52 -5.97 12.10
N ASN A 161 -20.38 -7.26 12.39
CA ASN A 161 -21.47 -8.14 12.78
C ASN A 161 -21.80 -8.09 14.29
N HIS A 162 -21.08 -7.28 15.06
CA HIS A 162 -21.33 -7.07 16.49
C HIS A 162 -21.65 -5.60 16.75
N HIS A 163 -22.59 -5.35 17.66
CA HIS A 163 -22.85 -3.98 18.11
C HIS A 163 -21.73 -3.54 19.07
N ARG A 164 -21.29 -2.30 18.94
CA ARG A 164 -20.38 -1.65 19.87
C ARG A 164 -21.13 -0.50 20.54
N GLY A 165 -21.23 -0.58 21.86
CA GLY A 165 -21.90 0.46 22.64
C GLY A 165 -21.16 1.80 22.60
N PRO A 166 -21.82 2.88 23.04
CA PRO A 166 -21.29 4.24 22.97
C PRO A 166 -20.02 4.45 23.80
N ASN A 167 -19.80 3.69 24.88
CA ASN A 167 -18.60 3.80 25.73
C ASN A 167 -17.41 2.93 25.24
N ASN A 168 -17.34 2.63 23.94
CA ASN A 168 -16.28 1.83 23.37
C ASN A 168 -15.20 2.73 22.74
N ASN A 169 -13.93 2.50 23.08
CA ASN A 169 -12.80 3.31 22.58
C ASN A 169 -12.70 3.34 21.05
N VAL A 170 -13.03 2.24 20.37
CA VAL A 170 -13.06 2.20 18.90
C VAL A 170 -14.17 3.12 18.37
N MET A 171 -15.36 3.10 18.98
CA MET A 171 -16.45 3.97 18.56
C MET A 171 -16.09 5.44 18.72
N HIS A 172 -15.54 5.83 19.88
CA HIS A 172 -15.06 7.19 20.10
C HIS A 172 -14.00 7.62 19.08
N PHE A 173 -13.09 6.72 18.71
CA PHE A 173 -12.09 6.98 17.68
C PHE A 173 -12.75 7.23 16.32
N LEU A 174 -13.67 6.35 15.91
CA LEU A 174 -14.34 6.45 14.62
C LEU A 174 -15.18 7.73 14.52
N GLU A 175 -15.96 8.04 15.56
CA GLU A 175 -16.77 9.26 15.65
C GLU A 175 -15.90 10.52 15.58
N ARG A 176 -14.82 10.59 16.35
CA ARG A 176 -13.88 11.72 16.35
C ARG A 176 -13.26 11.97 14.97
N ASN A 177 -13.02 10.91 14.21
CA ASN A 177 -12.41 10.99 12.89
C ASN A 177 -13.45 10.99 11.75
N GLY A 178 -14.75 11.02 12.07
CA GLY A 178 -15.82 11.04 11.06
C GLY A 178 -15.93 9.77 10.22
N ILE A 179 -15.46 8.62 10.72
CA ILE A 179 -15.52 7.34 10.02
C ILE A 179 -16.83 6.63 10.41
N PRO A 180 -17.75 6.38 9.46
CA PRO A 180 -19.00 5.68 9.72
C PRO A 180 -18.78 4.25 10.24
N TYR A 181 -19.56 3.85 11.25
CA TYR A 181 -19.64 2.49 11.75
C TYR A 181 -21.00 1.87 11.42
N HIS A 182 -21.00 0.76 10.69
CA HIS A 182 -22.22 0.03 10.32
C HIS A 182 -22.30 -1.30 11.07
N TYR A 183 -23.31 -1.40 11.93
CA TYR A 183 -23.65 -2.66 12.60
C TYR A 183 -24.63 -3.45 11.73
N LEU A 184 -24.18 -4.58 11.18
CA LEU A 184 -24.98 -5.49 10.37
C LEU A 184 -25.06 -6.86 11.06
N HIS A 185 -26.13 -7.09 11.82
CA HIS A 185 -26.37 -8.34 12.54
C HIS A 185 -26.21 -9.58 11.63
N THR A 186 -25.66 -10.68 12.17
CA THR A 186 -25.59 -11.97 11.47
C THR A 186 -26.99 -12.59 11.32
N THR A 187 -27.66 -12.34 10.20
CA THR A 187 -28.94 -12.99 9.86
C THR A 187 -28.72 -14.26 9.05
N GLU A 188 -29.71 -15.17 9.05
CA GLU A 188 -29.73 -16.29 8.11
C GLU A 188 -29.84 -15.79 6.65
N GLY A 189 -29.14 -16.46 5.74
CA GLY A 189 -29.10 -16.13 4.31
C GLY A 189 -28.22 -14.93 3.93
N ASN A 190 -28.32 -14.50 2.66
CA ASN A 190 -27.39 -13.55 2.05
C ASN A 190 -27.77 -12.06 2.24
N LYS A 191 -28.71 -11.74 3.14
CA LYS A 191 -29.19 -10.36 3.31
C LYS A 191 -28.06 -9.41 3.72
N ARG A 192 -27.27 -9.80 4.72
CA ARG A 192 -26.11 -9.02 5.20
C ARG A 192 -25.10 -8.74 4.10
N GLU A 193 -24.79 -9.73 3.26
CA GLU A 193 -23.81 -9.56 2.17
C GLU A 193 -24.27 -8.52 1.14
N ARG A 194 -25.57 -8.43 0.89
CA ARG A 194 -26.14 -7.38 0.03
C ARG A 194 -25.94 -5.99 0.63
N GLU A 195 -26.25 -5.84 1.92
CA GLU A 195 -26.05 -4.57 2.64
C GLU A 195 -24.56 -4.17 2.71
N ILE A 196 -23.66 -5.14 2.93
CA ILE A 196 -22.21 -4.90 2.85
C ILE A 196 -21.86 -4.39 1.45
N LEU A 197 -22.31 -5.07 0.38
CA LEU A 197 -22.00 -4.68 -0.99
C LEU A 197 -22.40 -3.23 -1.25
N GLU A 198 -23.62 -2.83 -0.88
CA GLU A 198 -24.13 -1.46 -1.05
C GLU A 198 -23.21 -0.40 -0.41
N LEU A 199 -22.64 -0.70 0.75
CA LEU A 199 -21.73 0.20 1.47
C LEU A 199 -20.34 0.29 0.85
N VAL A 200 -19.88 -0.78 0.16
CA VAL A 200 -18.49 -0.90 -0.29
C VAL A 200 -18.29 -0.76 -1.81
N LEU A 201 -19.35 -0.50 -2.59
CA LEU A 201 -19.23 -0.37 -4.05
C LEU A 201 -18.13 0.63 -4.49
N ASN A 202 -17.97 1.72 -3.73
CA ASN A 202 -17.05 2.81 -4.02
C ASN A 202 -15.64 2.65 -3.40
N THR A 203 -15.32 1.50 -2.81
CA THR A 203 -13.97 1.22 -2.26
C THR A 203 -13.07 0.58 -3.29
N ASP A 204 -11.76 0.73 -3.15
CA ASP A 204 -10.76 0.08 -4.00
C ASP A 204 -10.50 -1.36 -3.57
N PHE A 205 -10.47 -1.63 -2.26
CA PHE A 205 -10.32 -2.99 -1.70
C PHE A 205 -10.91 -3.08 -0.29
N LEU A 206 -11.18 -4.31 0.16
CA LEU A 206 -11.66 -4.59 1.51
C LEU A 206 -10.54 -5.11 2.40
N VAL A 207 -10.61 -4.75 3.68
CA VAL A 207 -9.74 -5.31 4.71
C VAL A 207 -10.59 -6.05 5.73
N LEU A 208 -10.33 -7.35 5.90
CA LEU A 208 -10.96 -8.18 6.92
C LEU A 208 -10.09 -8.15 8.18
N ALA A 209 -10.31 -7.15 9.04
CA ALA A 209 -9.65 -7.02 10.34
C ALA A 209 -10.24 -8.02 11.34
N ARG A 210 -9.84 -9.30 11.20
CA ARG A 210 -10.37 -10.43 11.98
C ARG A 210 -11.90 -10.54 11.88
N TYR A 211 -12.42 -10.40 10.67
CA TYR A 211 -13.81 -10.68 10.37
C TYR A 211 -14.05 -12.19 10.38
N MET A 212 -14.90 -12.66 11.30
CA MET A 212 -15.09 -14.09 11.61
C MET A 212 -16.24 -14.73 10.83
N GLN A 213 -16.75 -14.05 9.80
CA GLN A 213 -17.88 -14.53 9.02
C GLN A 213 -17.41 -14.86 7.62
N VAL A 214 -17.79 -16.03 7.13
CA VAL A 214 -17.46 -16.46 5.77
C VAL A 214 -18.16 -15.55 4.78
N LEU A 215 -17.38 -14.99 3.84
CA LEU A 215 -17.90 -14.29 2.67
C LEU A 215 -18.17 -15.32 1.57
N SER A 216 -19.38 -15.30 1.02
CA SER A 216 -19.77 -16.23 -0.03
C SER A 216 -18.97 -15.99 -1.31
N GLY A 217 -18.81 -17.04 -2.11
CA GLY A 217 -18.22 -16.88 -3.45
C GLY A 217 -19.01 -15.93 -4.34
N GLN A 218 -20.32 -15.79 -4.12
CA GLN A 218 -21.15 -14.84 -4.84
C GLN A 218 -20.80 -13.40 -4.45
N PHE A 219 -20.65 -13.12 -3.15
CA PHE A 219 -20.20 -11.81 -2.67
C PHE A 219 -18.85 -11.42 -3.30
N LEU A 220 -17.86 -12.33 -3.26
CA LEU A 220 -16.53 -12.05 -3.81
C LEU A 220 -16.57 -11.74 -5.31
N ARG A 221 -17.37 -12.50 -6.08
CA ARG A 221 -17.55 -12.24 -7.52
C ARG A 221 -18.27 -10.93 -7.78
N THR A 222 -19.30 -10.60 -6.99
CA THR A 222 -20.07 -9.36 -7.17
C THR A 222 -19.26 -8.13 -6.75
N TYR A 223 -18.46 -8.22 -5.69
CA TYR A 223 -17.56 -7.13 -5.28
C TYR A 223 -16.46 -6.90 -6.32
N GLY A 224 -15.88 -7.97 -6.87
CA GLY A 224 -15.01 -7.92 -8.04
C GLY A 224 -13.67 -7.19 -7.85
N LYS A 225 -13.32 -6.82 -6.61
CA LYS A 225 -12.07 -6.14 -6.24
C LYS A 225 -11.34 -6.92 -5.15
N ASP A 226 -10.12 -6.48 -4.84
CA ASP A 226 -9.26 -7.18 -3.89
C ASP A 226 -9.84 -7.20 -2.47
N VAL A 227 -9.64 -8.33 -1.78
CA VAL A 227 -10.03 -8.52 -0.37
C VAL A 227 -8.81 -9.06 0.37
N ILE A 228 -8.34 -8.30 1.35
CA ILE A 228 -7.18 -8.66 2.17
C ILE A 228 -7.69 -9.22 3.50
N ASN A 229 -7.26 -10.43 3.85
CA ASN A 229 -7.66 -11.10 5.08
C ASN A 229 -6.45 -11.38 5.98
N ILE A 230 -6.67 -11.34 7.30
CA ILE A 230 -5.69 -11.80 8.28
C ILE A 230 -6.18 -13.06 9.00
N HIS A 231 -5.41 -14.13 8.86
CA HIS A 231 -5.63 -15.38 9.54
C HIS A 231 -4.64 -15.53 10.71
N HIS A 232 -5.16 -15.81 11.91
CA HIS A 232 -4.38 -16.00 13.14
C HIS A 232 -3.43 -17.21 13.16
N GLY A 233 -3.55 -18.14 12.21
CA GLY A 233 -2.69 -19.31 12.08
C GLY A 233 -1.92 -19.32 10.77
N LEU A 234 -0.79 -20.00 10.75
CA LEU A 234 0.02 -20.18 9.54
C LEU A 234 -0.70 -21.12 8.55
N LEU A 235 -0.87 -20.63 7.32
CA LEU A 235 -1.36 -21.45 6.21
C LEU A 235 -0.18 -22.20 5.55
N PRO A 236 -0.38 -23.46 5.09
CA PRO A 236 -1.66 -24.18 4.99
C PRO A 236 -2.01 -25.02 6.23
N SER A 237 -1.15 -25.08 7.25
CA SER A 237 -1.26 -26.04 8.36
C SER A 237 -2.46 -25.83 9.28
N PHE A 238 -2.92 -24.59 9.45
CA PHE A 238 -4.07 -24.26 10.28
C PHE A 238 -5.15 -23.61 9.43
N LYS A 239 -5.89 -24.42 8.65
CA LYS A 239 -7.13 -23.97 8.02
C LYS A 239 -8.19 -23.96 9.12
N GLY A 240 -8.70 -22.78 9.49
CA GLY A 240 -9.71 -22.63 10.54
C GLY A 240 -10.95 -23.52 10.33
N PHE A 241 -11.77 -23.64 11.38
CA PHE A 241 -13.03 -24.40 11.36
C PHE A 241 -14.13 -23.66 10.58
#